data_AF-A0A380P1F7-F1
#
_entry.id   AF-A0A380P1F7-F1
#
_cell.length_a   1.000
_cell.length_b   1.000
_cell.length_c   1.000
_cell.angle_alpha   90.00
_cell.angle_beta   90.00
_cell.angle_gamma   90.00
#
_symmetry.space_group_name_H-M   'P 1'
#
loop_
_entity.id
_entity.type
_entity.pdbx_description
1 polymer ?
#
loop_
_entity_poly.entity_id
_entity_poly.type
_entity_poly.pdbx_seq_one_letter_code
_entity_poly.pdbx_strand_id
1 'polypeptide(L)'
;MINFAWDGITSFSVAPMRFILAVGIFSMVIAVGMMIYAIYRELTGHTVAGWSSLMVSLWFIGGFQLIGISILGEYLGKIFNEVKDRPRYVIQDNLLSNQDFDDKQAEKHLDDGMGEV
;
A
#
# COMPACT_ATOMS: atom_id res chain seq x y z
N MET A 1 -17.23 17.45 -9.46
CA MET A 1 -17.59 16.25 -8.67
C MET A 1 -16.67 15.07 -8.94
N ILE A 2 -16.33 14.74 -10.19
CA ILE A 2 -15.40 13.63 -10.53
C ILE A 2 -14.00 13.80 -9.89
N ASN A 3 -13.43 15.01 -9.87
CA ASN A 3 -12.13 15.24 -9.24
C ASN A 3 -12.12 14.93 -7.74
N PHE A 4 -13.18 15.25 -6.99
CA PHE A 4 -13.27 14.91 -5.57
C PHE A 4 -13.34 13.41 -5.31
N ALA A 5 -13.96 12.64 -6.20
CA ALA A 5 -13.98 11.19 -6.11
C ALA A 5 -12.59 10.59 -6.38
N TRP A 6 -11.86 11.12 -7.37
CA TRP A 6 -10.46 10.74 -7.64
C TRP A 6 -9.54 11.08 -6.47
N ASP A 7 -9.65 12.29 -5.92
CA ASP A 7 -8.89 12.72 -4.74
C ASP A 7 -9.23 11.85 -3.53
N GLY A 8 -10.48 11.41 -3.36
CA GLY A 8 -10.87 10.48 -2.30
C GLY A 8 -10.21 9.10 -2.45
N ILE A 9 -10.20 8.54 -3.67
CA ILE A 9 -9.62 7.21 -3.94
C ILE A 9 -8.10 7.23 -3.75
N THR A 10 -7.41 8.27 -4.21
CA THR A 10 -5.95 8.40 -4.09
C THR A 10 -5.52 8.84 -2.69
N SER A 11 -6.29 9.69 -2.02
CA SER A 11 -5.95 10.21 -0.69
C SER A 11 -6.28 9.24 0.44
N PHE A 12 -7.26 8.35 0.30
CA PHE A 12 -7.66 7.43 1.38
C PHE A 12 -7.20 5.98 1.21
N SER A 13 -6.74 5.56 0.04
CA SER A 13 -6.48 4.13 -0.22
C SER A 13 -5.16 3.84 -0.91
N VAL A 14 -4.57 2.68 -0.61
CA VAL A 14 -3.42 2.10 -1.33
C VAL A 14 -3.87 1.40 -2.63
N ALA A 15 -5.17 1.45 -2.94
CA ALA A 15 -5.77 0.81 -4.12
C ALA A 15 -5.12 1.22 -5.46
N PRO A 16 -4.79 2.51 -5.73
CA PRO A 16 -4.12 2.89 -6.97
C PRO A 16 -2.74 2.22 -7.11
N MET A 17 -1.99 2.12 -6.02
CA MET A 17 -0.68 1.47 -6.01
C MET A 17 -0.79 -0.04 -6.24
N ARG A 18 -1.77 -0.71 -5.63
CA ARG A 18 -2.03 -2.14 -5.88
C ARG A 18 -2.42 -2.41 -7.33
N PHE A 19 -3.15 -1.49 -7.97
CA PHE A 19 -3.50 -1.59 -9.38
C PHE A 19 -2.25 -1.53 -10.28
N ILE A 20 -1.35 -0.58 -10.03
CA ILE A 20 -0.09 -0.46 -10.79
C ILE A 20 0.76 -1.73 -10.64
N LEU A 21 0.81 -2.31 -9.43
CA LEU A 21 1.52 -3.55 -9.16
C LEU A 21 0.90 -4.73 -9.96
N ALA A 22 -0.42 -4.82 -10.02
CA ALA A 22 -1.11 -5.83 -10.82
C ALA A 22 -0.85 -5.66 -12.33
N VAL A 23 -0.85 -4.43 -12.84
CA VAL A 23 -0.50 -4.12 -14.25
C VAL A 23 0.96 -4.50 -14.53
N GLY A 24 1.88 -4.23 -13.60
CA GLY A 24 3.28 -4.62 -13.68
C GLY A 24 3.44 -6.13 -13.85
N ILE A 25 2.81 -6.92 -12.97
CA ILE A 25 2.81 -8.39 -13.04
C ILE A 25 2.21 -8.88 -14.36
N PHE A 26 1.09 -8.31 -14.80
CA PHE A 26 0.46 -8.68 -16.07
C PHE A 26 1.39 -8.42 -17.27
N SER A 27 2.05 -7.25 -17.30
CA SER A 27 3.01 -6.92 -18.35
C SER A 27 4.23 -7.85 -18.37
N MET A 28 4.67 -8.34 -17.20
CA MET A 28 5.76 -9.31 -17.07
C MET A 28 5.40 -10.65 -17.73
N VAL A 29 4.17 -11.13 -17.55
CA VAL A 29 3.68 -12.35 -18.20
C VAL A 29 3.71 -12.22 -19.73
N ILE A 30 3.26 -11.07 -20.24
CA ILE A 30 3.31 -10.77 -21.68
C ILE A 30 4.76 -10.75 -22.19
N ALA A 31 5.67 -10.15 -21.43
CA ALA A 31 7.08 -10.06 -21.80
C ALA A 31 7.74 -11.43 -21.95
N VAL A 32 7.47 -12.34 -21.02
CA VAL A 32 7.95 -13.73 -21.11
C VAL A 32 7.37 -14.43 -22.34
N GLY A 33 6.07 -14.26 -22.62
CA GLY A 33 5.45 -14.82 -23.82
C GLY A 33 6.07 -14.32 -25.13
N MET A 34 6.35 -13.02 -25.21
CA MET A 34 6.98 -12.41 -26.39
C MET A 34 8.44 -12.85 -26.56
N MET A 35 9.17 -13.08 -25.48
CA MET A 35 10.52 -13.64 -25.52
C MET A 35 10.52 -15.06 -26.12
N ILE A 36 9.60 -15.92 -25.68
CA ILE A 36 9.44 -17.28 -26.24
C ILE A 36 9.09 -17.21 -27.73
N TYR A 37 8.16 -16.34 -28.11
CA TYR A 37 7.78 -16.14 -29.51
C TYR A 37 8.95 -15.71 -30.38
N ALA A 38 9.78 -14.75 -29.91
CA ALA A 38 10.94 -14.27 -30.65
C ALA A 38 11.96 -15.39 -30.90
N ILE A 39 12.22 -16.24 -29.90
CA ILE A 39 13.14 -17.38 -30.04
C ILE A 39 12.57 -18.43 -31.01
N TYR A 40 11.27 -18.73 -30.92
CA TYR A 40 10.61 -19.64 -31.86
C TYR A 40 10.68 -19.15 -33.32
N ARG A 41 10.50 -17.85 -33.53
CA ARG A 41 10.62 -17.22 -34.86
C ARG A 41 12.03 -17.29 -35.42
N GLU A 42 13.05 -17.16 -34.57
CA GLU A 42 14.44 -17.33 -34.97
C GLU A 42 14.75 -18.78 -35.40
N LEU A 43 14.26 -19.76 -34.64
CA LEU A 43 14.45 -21.19 -34.93
C LEU A 43 13.74 -21.63 -36.22
N THR A 44 12.61 -21.01 -36.55
CA THR A 44 11.85 -21.32 -37.77
C THR A 44 12.40 -20.63 -39.04
N GLY A 45 13.50 -19.88 -38.93
CA GLY A 45 14.18 -19.24 -40.07
C GLY A 45 13.38 -18.11 -40.74
N HIS A 46 12.26 -17.69 -40.13
CA HIS A 46 11.40 -16.63 -40.64
C HIS A 46 11.75 -15.27 -40.02
N THR A 47 13.02 -14.96 -39.83
CA THR A 47 13.47 -13.73 -39.15
C THR A 47 14.49 -12.97 -39.97
N VAL A 48 14.32 -11.64 -39.98
CA VAL A 48 15.30 -10.73 -40.54
C VAL A 48 16.51 -10.70 -39.61
N ALA A 49 17.71 -10.78 -40.17
CA ALA A 49 18.95 -10.77 -39.39
C ALA A 49 18.99 -9.60 -38.40
N GLY A 50 19.28 -9.90 -37.13
CA GLY A 50 19.34 -8.91 -36.04
C GLY A 50 18.00 -8.50 -35.42
N TRP A 51 16.85 -8.85 -36.02
CA TRP A 51 15.54 -8.53 -35.43
C TRP A 51 15.30 -9.29 -34.12
N SER A 52 15.62 -10.57 -34.08
CA SER A 52 15.37 -11.42 -32.91
C SER A 52 16.25 -11.04 -31.72
N SER A 53 17.54 -10.75 -31.93
CA SER A 53 18.44 -10.30 -30.86
C SER A 53 18.03 -8.93 -30.31
N LEU A 54 17.56 -8.02 -31.17
CA LEU A 54 17.05 -6.71 -30.78
C LEU A 54 15.76 -6.84 -29.96
N MET A 55 14.81 -7.65 -30.41
CA MET A 55 13.57 -7.90 -29.68
C MET A 55 13.83 -8.56 -28.32
N VAL A 56 14.66 -9.60 -28.27
CA VAL A 56 15.01 -10.27 -27.00
C VAL A 56 15.66 -9.29 -26.02
N SER A 57 16.58 -8.42 -26.50
CA SER A 57 17.23 -7.42 -25.66
C SER A 57 16.25 -6.38 -25.11
N LEU A 58 15.33 -5.87 -25.94
CA LEU A 58 14.30 -4.92 -25.52
C LEU A 58 13.34 -5.52 -24.50
N TRP A 59 12.89 -6.76 -24.72
CA TRP A 59 12.02 -7.46 -23.79
C TRP A 59 12.73 -7.81 -22.48
N PHE A 60 14.01 -8.16 -22.53
CA PHE A 60 14.82 -8.41 -21.34
C PHE A 60 14.99 -7.15 -20.49
N ILE A 61 15.42 -6.04 -21.09
CA ILE A 61 15.60 -4.76 -20.39
C ILE A 61 14.25 -4.21 -19.92
N GLY A 62 13.21 -4.30 -20.75
CA GLY A 62 11.85 -3.87 -20.39
C GLY A 62 11.28 -4.68 -19.22
N GLY A 63 11.42 -6.00 -19.23
CA GLY A 63 11.02 -6.86 -18.12
C GLY A 63 11.79 -6.53 -16.84
N PHE A 64 13.11 -6.31 -16.94
CA PHE A 64 13.93 -5.90 -15.81
C PHE A 64 13.48 -4.56 -15.21
N GLN A 65 13.19 -3.57 -16.05
CA GLN A 65 12.67 -2.26 -15.61
C GLN A 65 11.30 -2.38 -14.93
N LEU A 66 10.40 -3.23 -15.45
CA LEU A 66 9.07 -3.46 -14.87
C LEU A 66 9.13 -4.11 -13.49
N ILE A 67 10.08 -5.04 -13.27
CA ILE A 67 10.37 -5.57 -11.93
C ILE A 67 10.76 -4.43 -10.99
N GLY A 68 11.66 -3.54 -11.42
CA GLY A 68 12.09 -2.38 -10.63
C GLY A 68 10.92 -1.48 -10.24
N ILE A 69 10.05 -1.14 -11.18
CA ILE A 69 8.85 -0.32 -10.93
C ILE A 69 7.88 -1.02 -9.95
N SER A 70 7.72 -2.33 -10.08
CA SER A 70 6.82 -3.11 -9.20
C SER A 70 7.30 -3.07 -7.74
N ILE A 71 8.61 -3.21 -7.51
CA ILE A 71 9.21 -3.11 -6.16
C ILE A 71 9.07 -1.69 -5.60
N LEU A 72 9.31 -0.67 -6.43
CA LEU A 72 9.14 0.73 -6.04
C LEU A 72 7.68 1.03 -5.65
N GLY A 73 6.70 0.48 -6.36
CA GLY A 73 5.28 0.63 -6.05
C GLY A 73 4.91 0.08 -4.67
N GLU A 74 5.40 -1.10 -4.32
CA GLU A 74 5.20 -1.71 -2.99
C GLU A 74 5.82 -0.84 -1.89
N TYR A 75 7.02 -0.31 -2.12
CA TYR A 75 7.71 0.55 -1.16
C TYR A 75 6.98 1.88 -0.94
N LEU A 76 6.53 2.52 -2.03
CA LEU A 76 5.70 3.73 -1.96
C LEU A 76 4.37 3.47 -1.25
N GLY A 77 3.76 2.30 -1.43
CA GLY A 77 2.54 1.91 -0.71
C GLY A 77 2.76 1.83 0.80
N LYS A 78 3.92 1.32 1.25
CA LYS A 78 4.29 1.29 2.67
C LYS A 78 4.55 2.68 3.23
N ILE A 79 5.30 3.52 2.50
CA ILE A 79 5.52 4.92 2.88
C ILE A 79 4.18 5.66 3.01
N PHE A 80 3.27 5.48 2.06
CA PHE A 80 1.96 6.11 2.10
C PHE A 80 1.14 5.71 3.33
N ASN A 81 1.25 4.45 3.77
CA ASN A 81 0.63 4.00 5.02
C ASN A 81 1.32 4.59 6.26
N GLU A 82 2.65 4.67 6.27
CA GLU A 82 3.44 5.21 7.38
C GLU A 82 3.20 6.70 7.59
N VAL A 83 3.23 7.50 6.51
CA VAL A 83 2.98 8.95 6.53
C VAL A 83 1.57 9.28 7.03
N LYS A 84 0.61 8.35 6.87
CA LYS A 84 -0.76 8.53 7.32
C LYS A 84 -0.98 8.32 8.81
N ASP A 85 0.01 7.80 9.53
CA ASP A 85 0.05 7.60 10.98
C ASP A 85 -1.34 7.34 11.59
N ARG A 86 -2.03 6.29 11.10
CA ARG A 86 -3.36 5.97 11.62
C ARG A 86 -3.18 5.21 12.92
N PRO A 87 -3.48 5.81 14.09
CA PRO A 87 -3.27 5.15 15.36
C PRO A 87 -4.04 3.83 15.37
N ARG A 88 -3.34 2.74 15.71
CA ARG A 88 -3.85 1.36 15.62
C ARG A 88 -5.04 1.11 16.57
N TYR A 89 -5.26 2.03 17.50
CA TYR A 89 -6.37 2.06 18.44
C TYR A 89 -6.63 3.51 18.83
N VAL A 90 -7.91 3.89 18.89
CA VAL A 90 -8.33 5.09 19.62
C VAL A 90 -8.59 4.62 21.03
N ILE A 91 -7.77 5.02 22.00
CA ILE A 91 -8.12 4.82 23.41
C ILE A 91 -9.32 5.72 23.66
N GLN A 92 -10.49 5.12 23.76
CA GLN A 92 -11.63 5.81 24.34
C GLN A 92 -11.32 5.85 25.83
N ASP A 93 -11.07 7.04 26.38
CA ASP A 93 -10.78 7.23 27.79
C ASP A 93 -11.87 6.53 28.60
N ASN A 94 -11.52 5.35 29.14
CA ASN A 94 -12.44 4.57 29.91
C ASN A 94 -12.61 5.24 31.26
N LEU A 95 -13.84 5.20 31.74
CA LEU A 95 -14.45 5.78 32.92
C LEU A 95 -13.68 5.65 34.26
N LEU A 96 -12.48 5.04 34.28
CA LEU A 96 -11.63 4.87 35.46
C LEU A 96 -11.18 6.21 36.06
N SER A 97 -11.00 7.25 35.23
CA SER A 97 -10.76 8.62 35.74
C SER A 97 -11.94 9.12 36.58
N ASN A 98 -13.19 8.89 36.16
CA ASN A 98 -14.37 9.37 36.88
C ASN A 98 -14.61 8.62 38.20
N GLN A 99 -14.27 7.33 38.28
CA GLN A 99 -14.41 6.57 39.54
C GLN A 99 -13.46 7.08 40.63
N ASP A 100 -12.21 7.42 40.28
CA ASP A 100 -11.24 8.00 41.22
C ASP A 100 -11.66 9.40 41.72
N PHE A 101 -12.45 10.16 40.94
CA PHE A 101 -12.99 11.46 41.36
C PHE A 101 -14.23 11.32 42.24
N ASP A 102 -15.10 10.33 41.98
CA ASP A 102 -16.31 10.07 42.75
C ASP A 102 -15.97 9.48 44.13
N ASP A 103 -15.02 8.53 44.19
CA ASP A 103 -14.60 7.92 45.46
C ASP A 103 -13.91 8.93 46.38
N LYS A 104 -13.07 9.83 45.82
CA LYS A 104 -12.43 10.91 46.59
C LYS A 104 -13.41 11.99 47.05
N GLN A 105 -14.50 12.23 46.31
CA GLN A 105 -15.56 13.15 46.75
C GLN A 105 -16.42 12.52 47.84
N ALA A 106 -16.73 11.23 47.73
CA ALA A 106 -17.48 10.49 48.73
C ALA A 106 -16.72 10.41 50.06
N GLU A 107 -15.41 10.13 50.02
CA GLU A 107 -14.56 10.07 51.21
C GLU A 107 -14.44 11.43 51.91
N LYS A 108 -14.34 12.53 51.13
CA LYS A 108 -14.33 13.90 51.67
C LYS A 108 -15.65 14.29 52.34
N HIS A 109 -16.79 13.89 51.78
CA HIS A 109 -18.10 14.15 52.38
C HIS A 109 -18.38 13.33 53.64
N LEU A 110 -17.75 12.16 53.80
CA LEU A 110 -17.82 11.38 55.03
C LEU A 110 -16.95 11.98 56.14
N ASP A 111 -15.79 12.56 55.82
CA ASP A 111 -14.90 13.24 56.76
C ASP A 111 -15.52 14.56 57.28
N ASP A 112 -16.09 15.38 56.39
CA ASP A 112 -16.76 16.65 56.74
C ASP A 112 -18.00 16.42 57.64
N GLY A 113 -18.69 15.27 57.52
CA GLY A 113 -19.88 14.93 58.31
C GLY A 113 -19.60 14.34 59.70
N MET A 114 -18.38 13.91 59.99
CA MET A 114 -18.00 13.37 61.31
C MET A 114 -17.45 14.45 62.26
N GLY A 115 -17.20 15.67 61.78
CA GLY A 115 -16.70 16.80 62.57
C GLY A 115 -17.77 17.65 63.26
N GLU A 116 -19.06 17.43 62.99
CA GLU A 116 -20.18 18.24 63.52
C GLU A 116 -20.98 17.59 64.68
N VAL A 117 -20.49 16.50 65.29
CA VAL A 117 -21.13 15.87 66.47
C VAL A 117 -20.29 15.96 67.74
#